data_AF-A0A432U1A1-F1
#
_entry.id   AF-A0A432U1A1-F1
#
_cell.length_a   1.000
_cell.length_b   1.000
_cell.length_c   1.000
_cell.angle_alpha   90.00
_cell.angle_beta   90.00
_cell.angle_gamma   90.00
#
_symmetry.space_group_name_H-M   'P 1'
#
loop_
_entity.id
_entity.type
_entity.pdbx_description
1 polymer ?
#
loop_
_entity_poly.entity_id
_entity_poly.type
_entity_poly.pdbx_seq_one_letter_code
_entity_poly.pdbx_strand_id
1 'polypeptide(L)'
;MEQLNLLWSNTGLNQMVWGQGLMLLVGMLLLYLAIVKNFEPLLLLPIGFGAILANIPGAGIAEGSGILHVFYVIGIESGAFPLIIFMGVGALTDFGPLLANPKTLLLGAAAQFGIFATLLGAIGLTAVGVFDFSLTDAAAIGIIGGADGPTSIYVASKLAPDL
;
A
#
# COMPACT_ATOMS: atom_id res chain seq x y z
N MET A 1 29.62 -28.69 18.91
CA MET A 1 28.16 -28.89 18.72
C MET A 1 27.37 -27.65 19.11
N GLU A 2 27.66 -27.02 20.25
CA GLU A 2 26.95 -25.82 20.74
C GLU A 2 27.04 -24.62 19.77
N GLN A 3 28.21 -24.35 19.19
CA GLN A 3 28.37 -23.29 18.17
C GLN A 3 27.64 -23.58 16.86
N LEU A 4 27.50 -24.86 16.48
CA LEU A 4 26.71 -25.25 15.31
C LEU A 4 25.22 -25.04 15.56
N ASN A 5 24.75 -25.34 16.78
CA ASN A 5 23.37 -25.08 17.18
C ASN A 5 23.07 -23.59 17.26
N LEU A 6 24.02 -22.77 17.73
CA LEU A 6 23.92 -21.31 17.69
C LEU A 6 23.86 -20.77 16.26
N LEU A 7 24.72 -21.26 15.36
CA LEU A 7 24.68 -20.90 13.95
C LEU A 7 23.34 -21.29 13.31
N TRP A 8 22.86 -22.50 13.57
CA TRP A 8 21.58 -22.98 13.07
C TRP A 8 20.42 -22.11 13.58
N SER A 9 20.36 -21.84 14.88
CA SER A 9 19.35 -20.99 15.50
C SER A 9 19.33 -19.57 14.95
N ASN A 10 20.51 -19.01 14.65
CA ASN A 10 20.65 -17.66 14.11
C ASN A 10 20.53 -17.60 12.58
N THR A 11 20.44 -18.72 11.87
CA THR A 11 20.21 -18.67 10.42
C THR A 11 18.84 -18.12 10.10
N GLY A 12 18.75 -17.27 9.07
CA GLY A 12 17.48 -16.71 8.60
C GLY A 12 16.47 -17.79 8.17
N LEU A 13 16.94 -18.97 7.75
CA LEU A 13 16.07 -20.11 7.41
C LEU A 13 15.37 -20.71 8.64
N ASN A 14 16.03 -20.72 9.81
CA ASN A 14 15.45 -21.26 11.04
C ASN A 14 14.56 -20.24 11.78
N GLN A 15 14.81 -18.94 11.56
CA GLN A 15 13.98 -17.85 12.10
C GLN A 15 12.76 -17.52 11.21
N MET A 16 12.65 -18.14 10.04
CA MET A 16 11.61 -17.83 9.07
C MET A 16 10.24 -18.32 9.57
N VAL A 17 9.31 -17.38 9.74
CA VAL A 17 7.90 -17.69 9.98
C VAL A 17 7.22 -17.95 8.63
N TRP A 18 6.27 -18.89 8.58
CA TRP A 18 5.53 -19.24 7.37
C TRP A 18 4.93 -18.03 6.64
N GLY A 19 4.39 -17.05 7.38
CA GLY A 19 3.84 -15.82 6.81
C GLY A 19 4.88 -14.96 6.08
N GLN A 20 6.10 -14.85 6.62
CA GLN A 20 7.19 -14.11 5.97
C GLN A 20 7.59 -14.75 4.64
N GLY A 21 7.66 -16.09 4.58
CA GLY A 21 7.92 -16.81 3.35
C GLY A 21 6.89 -16.53 2.25
N LEU A 22 5.60 -16.46 2.62
CA LEU A 22 4.52 -16.11 1.69
C LEU A 22 4.66 -14.65 1.21
N MET A 23 4.94 -13.72 2.11
CA MET A 23 5.11 -12.30 1.75
C MET A 23 6.33 -12.06 0.86
N LEU A 24 7.41 -12.83 1.01
CA LEU A 24 8.55 -12.80 0.08
C LEU A 24 8.14 -13.23 -1.35
N LEU A 25 7.29 -14.27 -1.47
CA LEU A 25 6.75 -14.68 -2.77
C LEU A 25 5.85 -13.60 -3.38
N VAL A 26 5.01 -12.96 -2.56
CA VAL A 26 4.17 -11.83 -3.01
C VAL A 26 5.05 -10.65 -3.44
N GLY A 27 6.10 -10.31 -2.69
CA GLY A 27 7.05 -9.26 -3.06
C GLY A 27 7.72 -9.54 -4.42
N MET A 28 8.15 -10.79 -4.66
CA MET A 28 8.68 -11.20 -5.97
C MET A 28 7.63 -11.14 -7.08
N LEU A 29 6.37 -11.48 -6.80
CA LEU A 29 5.27 -11.32 -7.75
C LEU A 29 5.05 -9.85 -8.12
N LEU A 30 5.07 -8.94 -7.14
CA LEU A 30 4.95 -7.50 -7.37
C LEU A 30 6.11 -6.97 -8.23
N LEU A 31 7.35 -7.40 -7.96
CA LEU A 31 8.49 -7.05 -8.80
C LEU A 31 8.34 -7.59 -10.23
N TYR A 32 7.86 -8.82 -10.40
CA TYR A 32 7.57 -9.38 -11.71
C TYR A 32 6.53 -8.54 -12.48
N LEU A 33 5.44 -8.15 -11.82
CA LEU A 33 4.40 -7.31 -12.42
C LEU A 33 4.93 -5.92 -12.79
N ALA A 34 5.75 -5.32 -11.93
CA ALA A 34 6.34 -4.02 -12.18
C ALA A 34 7.36 -4.03 -13.33
N ILE A 35 8.22 -5.05 -13.41
CA ILE A 35 9.34 -5.09 -14.38
C ILE A 35 8.90 -5.71 -15.71
N VAL A 36 8.26 -6.88 -15.68
CA VAL A 36 7.97 -7.64 -16.91
C VAL A 36 6.68 -7.14 -17.55
N LYS A 37 5.68 -6.83 -16.73
CA LYS A 37 4.37 -6.39 -17.21
C LYS A 37 4.19 -4.87 -17.18
N ASN A 38 5.14 -4.12 -16.62
CA ASN A 38 5.14 -2.66 -16.55
C ASN A 38 3.87 -2.08 -15.90
N PHE A 39 3.31 -2.78 -14.90
CA PHE A 39 2.23 -2.22 -14.08
C PHE A 39 2.83 -1.20 -13.10
N GLU A 40 2.44 0.06 -13.23
CA GLU A 40 2.86 1.20 -12.40
C GLU A 40 4.31 1.10 -11.87
N PRO A 41 5.30 0.96 -12.76
CA PRO A 41 6.66 0.56 -12.37
C PRO A 41 7.32 1.56 -11.42
N LEU A 42 6.90 2.83 -11.46
CA LEU A 42 7.43 3.89 -10.60
C LEU A 42 7.11 3.68 -9.12
N LEU A 43 5.94 3.12 -8.80
CA LEU A 43 5.48 2.91 -7.43
C LEU A 43 5.53 1.43 -7.03
N LEU A 44 5.08 0.53 -7.93
CA LEU A 44 4.96 -0.90 -7.64
C LEU A 44 6.32 -1.58 -7.43
N LEU A 45 7.37 -1.11 -8.11
CA LEU A 45 8.72 -1.64 -7.94
C LEU A 45 9.29 -1.34 -6.53
N PRO A 46 9.32 -0.08 -6.05
CA PRO A 46 9.68 0.21 -4.66
C PRO A 46 8.81 -0.53 -3.63
N ILE A 47 7.50 -0.67 -3.87
CA ILE A 47 6.59 -1.40 -2.97
C ILE A 47 6.98 -2.88 -2.89
N GLY A 48 7.20 -3.54 -4.03
CA GLY A 48 7.62 -4.94 -4.08
C GLY A 48 8.98 -5.16 -3.41
N PHE A 49 9.92 -4.25 -3.60
CA PHE A 49 11.22 -4.31 -2.94
C PHE A 49 11.13 -4.09 -1.43
N GLY A 50 10.32 -3.11 -0.99
CA GLY A 50 10.03 -2.87 0.43
C GLY A 50 9.36 -4.07 1.10
N ALA A 51 8.43 -4.74 0.42
CA ALA A 51 7.78 -5.95 0.92
C ALA A 51 8.79 -7.09 1.14
N ILE A 52 9.77 -7.25 0.23
CA ILE A 52 10.84 -8.24 0.41
C ILE A 52 11.70 -7.87 1.63
N LEU A 53 12.18 -6.63 1.71
CA LEU A 53 13.03 -6.17 2.80
C LEU A 53 12.36 -6.24 4.18
N ALA A 54 11.06 -5.90 4.26
CA ALA A 54 10.29 -5.95 5.49
C ALA A 54 10.11 -7.38 6.03
N ASN A 55 10.16 -8.39 5.14
CA ASN A 55 9.92 -9.79 5.48
C ASN A 55 11.21 -10.63 5.52
N ILE A 56 12.40 -10.02 5.52
CA ILE A 56 13.66 -10.75 5.71
C ILE A 56 13.72 -11.28 7.16
N PRO A 57 13.78 -12.62 7.36
CA PRO A 57 13.77 -13.21 8.69
C PRO A 57 14.97 -12.75 9.53
N GLY A 58 14.70 -12.31 10.77
CA GLY A 58 15.73 -11.90 11.73
C GLY A 58 16.42 -10.56 11.44
N ALA A 59 15.98 -9.81 10.42
CA ALA A 59 16.61 -8.54 10.05
C ALA A 59 16.01 -7.30 10.74
N GLY A 60 14.73 -7.35 11.15
CA GLY A 60 14.07 -6.27 11.89
C GLY A 60 14.04 -4.91 11.17
N ILE A 61 14.09 -4.91 9.84
CA ILE A 61 14.28 -3.70 9.02
C ILE A 61 13.05 -2.78 9.05
N ALA A 62 11.85 -3.36 9.22
CA ALA A 62 10.57 -2.66 9.23
C ALA A 62 9.99 -2.44 10.63
N GLU A 63 10.74 -2.78 11.69
CA GLU A 63 10.28 -2.70 13.08
C GLU A 63 11.20 -1.83 13.93
N GLY A 64 10.67 -1.20 14.98
CA GLY A 64 11.45 -0.43 15.96
C GLY A 64 12.29 0.68 15.32
N SER A 65 13.61 0.58 15.41
CA SER A 65 14.53 1.55 14.79
C SER A 65 15.00 1.14 13.38
N GLY A 66 14.35 0.15 12.76
CA GLY A 66 14.65 -0.29 11.41
C GLY A 66 14.42 0.82 10.38
N ILE A 67 15.24 0.83 9.33
CA ILE A 67 15.24 1.94 8.37
C ILE A 67 13.91 2.08 7.61
N LEU A 68 13.21 0.98 7.33
CA LEU A 68 11.89 1.06 6.68
C LEU A 68 10.84 1.61 7.64
N HIS A 69 10.93 1.31 8.94
CA HIS A 69 10.06 1.91 9.95
C HIS A 69 10.28 3.42 10.06
N VAL A 70 11.54 3.86 10.05
CA VAL A 70 11.88 5.30 10.06
C VAL A 70 11.30 6.02 8.84
N PHE A 71 11.40 5.41 7.65
CA PHE A 71 10.77 5.97 6.45
C PHE A 71 9.24 5.98 6.53
N TYR A 72 8.63 4.97 7.13
CA TYR A 72 7.19 4.93 7.36
C TYR A 72 6.75 6.08 8.28
N VAL A 73 7.37 6.23 9.46
CA VAL A 73 7.01 7.26 10.44
C VAL A 73 7.21 8.66 9.88
N ILE A 74 8.37 8.92 9.28
CA ILE A 74 8.72 10.26 8.77
C ILE A 74 7.95 10.58 7.49
N GLY A 75 7.74 9.60 6.61
CA GLY A 75 7.20 9.84 5.27
C GLY A 75 5.70 9.64 5.17
N ILE A 76 5.18 8.51 5.66
CA ILE A 76 3.79 8.08 5.45
C ILE A 76 2.90 8.49 6.62
N GLU A 77 3.31 8.21 7.86
CA GLU A 77 2.52 8.51 9.06
C GLU A 77 2.38 10.02 9.27
N SER A 78 3.46 10.77 9.06
CA SER A 78 3.44 12.24 9.05
C SER A 78 2.54 12.81 7.93
N GLY A 79 2.28 12.04 6.87
CA GLY A 79 1.58 12.48 5.66
C GLY A 79 2.45 13.23 4.65
N ALA A 80 3.75 13.38 4.89
CA ALA A 80 4.63 14.16 4.03
C ALA A 80 4.74 13.59 2.60
N PHE A 81 5.05 12.30 2.45
CA PHE A 81 5.27 11.68 1.14
C PHE A 81 4.01 11.69 0.26
N PRO A 82 2.82 11.26 0.73
CA PRO A 82 1.62 11.31 -0.10
C PRO A 82 1.29 12.73 -0.57
N LEU A 83 1.42 13.73 0.30
CA LEU A 83 1.12 15.13 -0.03
C LEU A 83 2.12 15.74 -1.01
N ILE A 84 3.42 15.43 -0.87
CA ILE A 84 4.46 15.90 -1.80
C ILE A 84 4.26 15.25 -3.17
N ILE A 85 3.96 13.95 -3.22
CA ILE A 85 3.67 13.24 -4.48
C ILE A 85 2.41 13.85 -5.12
N PHE A 86 1.35 14.09 -4.35
CA PHE A 86 0.11 14.68 -4.83
C PHE A 86 0.31 16.12 -5.35
N MET A 87 1.15 16.92 -4.69
CA MET A 87 1.58 18.23 -5.19
C MET A 87 2.29 18.11 -6.55
N GLY A 88 3.17 17.10 -6.70
CA GLY A 88 3.83 16.80 -7.98
C GLY A 88 2.85 16.42 -9.10
N VAL A 89 1.86 15.57 -8.80
CA VAL A 89 0.78 15.23 -9.74
C VAL A 89 0.02 16.48 -10.16
N GLY A 90 -0.36 17.34 -9.21
CA GLY A 90 -1.03 18.61 -9.49
C GLY A 90 -0.20 19.56 -10.36
N ALA A 91 1.12 19.64 -10.13
CA ALA A 91 2.03 20.45 -10.94
C ALA A 91 2.18 19.95 -12.39
N LEU A 92 1.99 18.65 -12.62
CA LEU A 92 2.05 18.02 -13.94
C LEU A 92 0.67 17.97 -14.64
N THR A 93 -0.41 18.35 -13.96
CA THR A 93 -1.77 18.24 -14.49
C THR A 93 -2.10 19.41 -15.43
N ASP A 94 -2.49 19.10 -16.67
CA ASP A 94 -2.99 20.09 -17.63
C ASP A 94 -4.49 20.34 -17.44
N PHE A 95 -4.85 21.58 -17.11
CA PHE A 95 -6.23 22.01 -16.93
C PHE A 95 -6.90 22.49 -18.24
N GLY A 96 -6.16 22.65 -19.34
CA GLY A 96 -6.67 23.12 -20.62
C GLY A 96 -7.88 22.33 -21.13
N PRO A 97 -7.82 20.97 -21.21
CA PRO A 97 -8.94 20.14 -21.64
C PRO A 97 -10.17 20.25 -20.72
N LEU A 98 -9.95 20.39 -19.41
CA LEU A 98 -11.01 20.50 -18.42
C LEU A 98 -11.76 21.84 -18.53
N LEU A 99 -11.01 22.94 -18.70
CA LEU A 99 -11.57 24.28 -18.85
C LEU A 99 -12.27 24.45 -20.21
N ALA A 100 -11.78 23.80 -21.26
CA ALA A 100 -12.38 23.86 -22.59
C ALA A 100 -13.77 23.19 -22.66
N ASN A 101 -14.01 22.14 -21.87
CA ASN A 101 -15.33 21.53 -21.75
C ASN A 101 -15.66 21.17 -20.30
N PRO A 102 -16.23 22.13 -19.52
CA PRO A 102 -16.54 21.94 -18.11
C PRO A 102 -17.52 20.79 -17.83
N LYS A 103 -18.29 20.33 -18.81
CA LYS A 103 -19.19 19.17 -18.65
C LYS A 103 -18.41 17.88 -18.35
N THR A 104 -17.12 17.82 -18.68
CA THR A 104 -16.24 16.70 -18.32
C THR A 104 -16.03 16.57 -16.80
N LEU A 105 -16.25 17.65 -16.02
CA LEU A 105 -16.28 17.57 -14.55
C LEU A 105 -17.35 16.60 -14.03
N LEU A 106 -18.47 16.44 -14.75
CA LEU A 106 -19.52 15.51 -14.37
C LEU A 106 -19.11 14.04 -14.55
N LEU A 107 -18.20 13.74 -15.49
CA LEU A 107 -17.59 12.41 -15.59
C LEU A 107 -16.70 12.14 -14.36
N GLY A 108 -15.97 13.16 -13.89
CA GLY A 108 -15.21 13.07 -12.64
C GLY A 108 -16.10 12.80 -11.43
N ALA A 109 -17.27 13.44 -11.35
CA ALA A 109 -18.26 13.16 -10.31
C ALA A 109 -18.80 11.72 -10.38
N ALA A 110 -19.04 11.20 -11.58
CA ALA A 110 -19.46 9.80 -11.76
C ALA A 110 -18.37 8.80 -11.34
N ALA A 111 -17.09 9.12 -11.53
CA ALA A 111 -15.98 8.28 -11.07
C ALA A 111 -15.97 8.09 -9.54
N GLN A 112 -16.45 9.08 -8.77
CA GLN A 112 -16.57 8.98 -7.31
C GLN A 112 -17.62 7.96 -6.85
N PHE A 113 -18.54 7.54 -7.73
CA PHE A 113 -19.46 6.44 -7.41
C PHE A 113 -18.73 5.13 -7.15
N GLY A 114 -17.54 4.92 -7.75
CA GLY A 114 -16.69 3.77 -7.48
C GLY A 114 -16.28 3.67 -6.00
N ILE A 115 -16.03 4.81 -5.35
CA ILE A 115 -15.68 4.87 -3.93
C ILE A 115 -16.85 4.38 -3.08
N PHE A 116 -18.04 4.92 -3.32
CA PHE A 116 -19.24 4.53 -2.58
C PHE A 116 -19.63 3.07 -2.83
N ALA A 117 -19.52 2.59 -4.08
CA ALA A 117 -19.78 1.20 -4.41
C ALA A 117 -18.81 0.25 -3.67
N THR A 118 -17.53 0.61 -3.61
CA THR A 118 -16.50 -0.19 -2.92
C THR A 118 -16.71 -0.18 -1.40
N LEU A 119 -17.03 0.98 -0.82
CA LEU A 119 -17.36 1.12 0.60
C LEU A 119 -18.60 0.31 0.98
N LEU A 120 -19.70 0.41 0.22
CA LEU A 120 -20.91 -0.37 0.46
C LEU A 120 -20.66 -1.87 0.27
N GLY A 121 -19.78 -2.24 -0.67
CA GLY A 121 -19.32 -3.60 -0.86
C GLY A 121 -18.57 -4.14 0.36
N ALA A 122 -17.62 -3.37 0.91
CA ALA A 122 -16.88 -3.74 2.12
C ALA A 122 -17.82 -3.91 3.33
N ILE A 123 -18.74 -2.97 3.54
CA ILE A 123 -19.76 -3.08 4.60
C ILE A 123 -20.69 -4.28 4.35
N GLY A 124 -21.05 -4.55 3.09
CA GLY A 124 -21.84 -5.71 2.70
C GLY A 124 -21.15 -7.03 3.01
N LEU A 125 -19.84 -7.14 2.79
CA LEU A 125 -19.04 -8.31 3.17
C LEU A 125 -19.02 -8.51 4.68
N THR A 126 -19.00 -7.43 5.47
CA THR A 126 -19.17 -7.48 6.93
C THR A 126 -20.57 -7.94 7.32
N ALA A 127 -21.62 -7.44 6.67
CA ALA A 127 -22.99 -7.84 6.95
C ALA A 127 -23.26 -9.33 6.64
N VAL A 128 -22.58 -9.90 5.64
CA VAL A 128 -22.69 -11.33 5.27
C VAL A 128 -21.76 -12.22 6.15
N GLY A 129 -20.91 -11.62 6.98
CA GLY A 129 -20.02 -12.33 7.91
C GLY A 129 -18.80 -12.97 7.24
N VAL A 130 -18.38 -12.44 6.09
CA VAL A 130 -17.17 -12.93 5.38
C VAL A 130 -15.91 -12.30 5.97
N PHE A 131 -15.96 -10.99 6.27
CA PHE A 131 -14.85 -10.22 6.83
C PHE A 131 -15.36 -9.24 7.88
N ASP A 132 -14.62 -8.99 8.94
CA ASP A 132 -15.01 -8.02 9.98
C ASP A 132 -14.36 -6.65 9.75
N PHE A 133 -14.78 -5.94 8.70
CA PHE A 133 -14.29 -4.56 8.46
C PHE A 133 -15.00 -3.56 9.36
N SER A 134 -14.23 -2.74 10.08
CA SER A 134 -14.76 -1.55 10.74
C SER A 134 -15.18 -0.51 9.70
N LEU A 135 -15.94 0.51 10.11
CA LEU A 135 -16.33 1.58 9.20
C LEU A 135 -15.11 2.36 8.67
N THR A 136 -14.04 2.48 9.47
CA THR A 136 -12.80 3.13 9.07
C THR A 136 -12.00 2.30 8.06
N ASP A 137 -11.98 0.97 8.21
CA ASP A 137 -11.34 0.07 7.23
C ASP A 137 -12.13 0.08 5.92
N ALA A 138 -13.46 -0.03 5.99
CA ALA A 138 -14.32 0.05 4.82
C ALA A 138 -14.19 1.39 4.09
N ALA A 139 -13.98 2.49 4.82
CA ALA A 139 -13.71 3.79 4.23
C ALA A 139 -12.35 3.84 3.54
N ALA A 140 -11.28 3.31 4.16
CA ALA A 140 -9.96 3.21 3.53
C ALA A 140 -9.97 2.35 2.26
N ILE A 141 -10.63 1.18 2.30
CA ILE A 141 -10.83 0.30 1.13
C ILE A 141 -11.64 1.01 0.04
N GLY A 142 -12.67 1.78 0.45
CA GLY A 142 -13.50 2.54 -0.46
C GLY A 142 -12.71 3.48 -1.37
N ILE A 143 -11.70 4.17 -0.85
CA ILE A 143 -10.92 5.17 -1.62
C ILE A 143 -10.20 4.55 -2.82
N ILE A 144 -9.89 3.25 -2.80
CA ILE A 144 -9.31 2.52 -3.94
C ILE A 144 -10.19 2.68 -5.19
N GLY A 145 -11.51 2.73 -5.02
CA GLY A 145 -12.47 2.95 -6.11
C GLY A 145 -12.33 4.31 -6.82
N GLY A 146 -11.59 5.25 -6.24
CA GLY A 146 -11.26 6.54 -6.85
C GLY A 146 -10.06 6.50 -7.80
N ALA A 147 -9.32 5.39 -7.85
CA ALA A 147 -8.14 5.18 -8.70
C ALA A 147 -7.02 6.24 -8.55
N ASP A 148 -6.93 6.86 -7.37
CA ASP A 148 -5.88 7.82 -7.02
C ASP A 148 -4.97 7.24 -5.94
N GLY A 149 -3.78 6.80 -6.34
CA GLY A 149 -2.81 6.15 -5.45
C GLY A 149 -2.39 7.02 -4.26
N PRO A 150 -1.81 8.22 -4.49
CA PRO A 150 -1.38 9.10 -3.40
C PRO A 150 -2.48 9.43 -2.39
N THR A 151 -3.70 9.71 -2.85
CA THR A 151 -4.82 9.96 -1.92
C THR A 151 -5.25 8.70 -1.17
N SER A 152 -5.25 7.53 -1.83
CA SER A 152 -5.54 6.25 -1.17
C SER A 152 -4.55 5.96 -0.05
N ILE A 153 -3.25 6.16 -0.30
CA ILE A 153 -2.19 5.97 0.71
C ILE A 153 -2.38 6.94 1.88
N TYR A 154 -2.70 8.21 1.61
CA TYR A 154 -2.92 9.22 2.64
C TYR A 154 -4.13 8.90 3.53
N VAL A 155 -5.25 8.49 2.93
CA VAL A 155 -6.47 8.18 3.69
C VAL A 155 -6.29 6.88 4.48
N ALA A 156 -5.69 5.85 3.88
CA ALA A 156 -5.39 4.61 4.58
C ALA A 156 -4.49 4.85 5.79
N SER A 157 -3.41 5.64 5.65
CA SER A 157 -2.50 5.92 6.78
C SER A 157 -3.12 6.71 7.92
N LYS A 158 -4.26 7.40 7.69
CA LYS A 158 -4.98 8.15 8.73
C LYS A 158 -6.17 7.39 9.31
N LEU A 159 -6.87 6.59 8.51
CA LEU A 159 -8.09 5.89 8.93
C LEU A 159 -7.84 4.45 9.37
N ALA A 160 -6.92 3.75 8.71
CA ALA A 160 -6.65 2.33 8.93
C ALA A 160 -5.16 2.02 8.68
N PRO A 161 -4.24 2.48 9.55
CA PRO A 161 -2.79 2.32 9.35
C PRO A 161 -2.31 0.87 9.42
N ASP A 162 -3.11 -0.01 10.01
CA ASP A 162 -2.82 -1.45 10.16
C ASP A 162 -3.34 -2.31 8.99
N LEU A 163 -4.02 -1.69 8.01
CA LEU A 163 -4.65 -2.34 6.85
C LEU A 163 -3.72 -2.32 5.62
#